data_AF-A0A967PR65-F1
#
_entry.id   AF-A0A967PR65-F1
#
_cell.length_a   1.000
_cell.length_b   1.000
_cell.length_c   1.000
_cell.angle_alpha   90.00
_cell.angle_beta   90.00
_cell.angle_gamma   90.00
#
_symmetry.space_group_name_H-M   'P 1'
#
loop_
_entity.id
_entity.type
_entity.pdbx_description
1 polymer ?
#
loop_
_entity_poly.entity_id
_entity_poly.type
_entity_poly.pdbx_seq_one_letter_code
_entity_poly.pdbx_strand_id
1 'polypeptide(L)'
;RGGSQCRGTTGGGGGGGGGPGGGGGPPNPTGALEEGLLIEELSASNSAISTELLNVGTNTERRQVIDFVRGESSARDHKLGDIYHSTPVVVGPPELELADESYNAYRQRPDVANRPRVMYVGANDGMLHAFAVEDTTITAGPHAGEEYDAGEELWAFVPPIMLPRLAASMSAHQFMVDGKPVVQDVFFRKLPGQIHAADDPEGYHTILLFGLRGGGNAYLALDVS
;
A
#
# COMPACT_ATOMS: atom_id res chain seq x y z
N ARG A 1 15.81 2.92 13.72
CA ARG A 1 15.14 2.09 12.70
C ARG A 1 13.85 2.82 12.39
N GLY A 2 13.73 3.72 11.42
CA GLY A 2 14.51 4.09 10.25
C GLY A 2 13.43 4.63 9.31
N GLY A 3 12.99 5.86 9.55
CA GLY A 3 11.71 6.36 9.04
C GLY A 3 11.72 6.59 7.54
N SER A 4 10.67 6.09 6.90
CA SER A 4 10.52 6.05 5.44
C SER A 4 9.86 7.32 4.92
N GLN A 5 10.42 7.88 3.84
CA GLN A 5 9.74 8.84 2.96
C GLN A 5 10.07 8.45 1.52
N CYS A 6 9.10 7.91 0.79
CA CYS A 6 9.10 7.94 -0.67
C CYS A 6 8.43 9.25 -1.09
N ARG A 7 9.19 10.18 -1.69
CA ARG A 7 8.65 11.45 -2.17
C ARG A 7 8.72 11.50 -3.70
N GLY A 8 7.57 11.57 -4.35
CA GLY A 8 7.45 11.93 -5.76
C GLY A 8 7.75 13.41 -5.95
N THR A 9 8.61 13.73 -6.91
CA THR A 9 9.00 15.10 -7.27
C THR A 9 7.99 15.73 -8.22
N THR A 10 7.57 16.98 -7.99
CA THR A 10 6.96 17.82 -9.03
C THR A 10 7.73 19.12 -9.19
N GLY A 11 8.42 19.25 -10.34
CA GLY A 11 8.76 20.53 -10.92
C GLY A 11 7.62 20.97 -11.84
N GLY A 12 7.19 22.22 -11.74
CA GLY A 12 6.17 22.77 -12.62
C GLY A 12 6.17 24.30 -12.60
N GLY A 13 6.96 24.90 -13.49
CA GLY A 13 6.75 26.28 -13.92
C GLY A 13 5.77 26.29 -15.10
N GLY A 14 4.80 27.19 -15.07
CA GLY A 14 3.84 27.39 -16.17
C GLY A 14 3.36 28.83 -16.25
N GLY A 15 3.77 29.55 -17.31
CA GLY A 15 3.16 30.79 -17.77
C GLY A 15 2.00 30.50 -18.73
N GLY A 16 0.95 31.33 -18.68
CA GLY A 16 -0.35 31.06 -19.30
C GLY A 16 -0.70 31.82 -20.59
N GLY A 17 -1.98 31.66 -20.97
CA GLY A 17 -2.72 32.34 -22.05
C GLY A 17 -3.15 31.36 -23.14
N GLY A 18 -4.41 31.23 -23.60
CA GLY A 18 -5.67 31.94 -23.39
C GLY A 18 -6.47 31.92 -24.71
N GLY A 19 -7.70 31.39 -24.74
CA GLY A 19 -8.65 31.57 -25.86
C GLY A 19 -9.75 30.48 -26.01
N PRO A 20 -11.03 30.82 -26.33
CA PRO A 20 -12.20 29.99 -25.99
C PRO A 20 -12.96 29.37 -27.19
N GLY A 21 -13.70 28.28 -26.95
CA GLY A 21 -14.65 27.69 -27.91
C GLY A 21 -15.45 26.53 -27.28
N GLY A 22 -16.78 26.61 -27.33
CA GLY A 22 -17.71 25.81 -26.52
C GLY A 22 -18.01 24.39 -26.99
N GLY A 23 -18.53 23.58 -26.05
CA GLY A 23 -18.98 22.22 -26.26
C GLY A 23 -19.12 21.49 -24.92
N GLY A 24 -20.24 21.70 -24.22
CA GLY A 24 -20.51 21.11 -22.91
C GLY A 24 -20.74 19.60 -22.99
N GLY A 25 -19.65 18.83 -22.95
CA GLY A 25 -19.68 17.44 -22.49
C GLY A 25 -19.87 17.39 -20.97
N PRO A 26 -20.27 16.23 -20.40
CA PRO A 26 -20.21 16.06 -18.95
C PRO A 26 -18.82 16.48 -18.46
N PRO A 27 -18.70 17.20 -17.33
CA PRO A 27 -17.41 17.66 -16.85
C PRO A 27 -16.49 16.45 -16.79
N ASN A 28 -15.48 16.45 -17.66
CA ASN A 28 -14.34 15.58 -17.52
C ASN A 28 -13.85 15.84 -16.10
N PRO A 29 -13.78 14.86 -15.18
CA PRO A 29 -13.24 15.10 -13.87
C PRO A 29 -11.75 15.43 -14.06
N THR A 30 -11.47 16.71 -14.30
CA THR A 30 -10.16 17.33 -14.12
C THR A 30 -9.94 17.63 -12.63
N GLY A 31 -10.66 16.95 -11.75
CA GLY A 31 -10.22 16.77 -10.39
C GLY A 31 -8.93 15.98 -10.49
N ALA A 32 -7.90 16.45 -9.78
CA ALA A 32 -6.63 15.76 -9.64
C ALA A 32 -6.85 14.24 -9.61
N LEU A 33 -6.00 13.49 -10.33
CA LEU A 33 -5.70 12.13 -9.89
C LEU A 33 -5.54 12.26 -8.37
N GLU A 34 -6.43 11.66 -7.58
CA GLU A 34 -6.33 11.73 -6.13
C GLU A 34 -4.89 11.37 -5.84
N GLU A 35 -4.09 12.35 -5.39
CA GLU A 35 -2.72 12.05 -4.97
C GLU A 35 -2.93 10.96 -3.94
N GLY A 36 -2.48 9.75 -4.26
CA GLY A 36 -2.76 8.57 -3.46
C GLY A 36 -2.48 8.88 -1.99
N LEU A 37 -3.27 8.30 -1.09
CA LEU A 37 -3.13 8.49 0.34
C LEU A 37 -1.63 8.55 0.72
N LEU A 38 -1.19 9.68 1.28
CA LEU A 38 0.20 9.83 1.70
C LEU A 38 0.56 8.70 2.67
N ILE A 39 1.61 7.95 2.32
CA ILE A 39 2.11 6.86 3.16
C ILE A 39 2.85 7.50 4.33
N GLU A 40 2.25 7.41 5.50
CA GLU A 40 2.82 7.89 6.76
C GLU A 40 3.36 6.71 7.56
N GLU A 41 4.60 6.80 8.04
CA GLU A 41 5.12 5.78 8.94
C GLU A 41 4.31 5.78 10.25
N LEU A 42 3.75 4.63 10.63
CA LEU A 42 3.15 4.45 11.94
C LEU A 42 4.25 4.41 13.00
N SER A 43 4.61 5.58 13.52
CA SER A 43 5.66 5.74 14.53
C SER A 43 5.27 6.79 15.55
N ALA A 44 5.67 6.58 16.81
CA ALA A 44 5.43 7.55 17.88
C ALA A 44 6.14 8.90 17.64
N SER A 45 7.17 8.93 16.77
CA SER A 45 7.85 10.14 16.32
C SER A 45 7.11 10.87 15.19
N ASN A 46 6.18 10.20 14.50
CA ASN A 46 5.37 10.81 13.46
C ASN A 46 4.22 11.61 14.09
N SER A 47 4.27 12.93 14.00
CA SER A 47 3.21 13.81 14.52
C SER A 47 1.97 13.88 13.62
N ALA A 48 2.05 13.40 12.37
CA ALA A 48 0.89 13.29 11.48
C ALA A 48 -0.12 12.26 12.01
N ILE A 49 0.35 11.22 12.71
CA ILE A 49 -0.50 10.27 13.44
C ILE A 49 -0.94 10.94 14.75
N SER A 50 -2.06 11.67 14.70
CA SER A 50 -2.59 12.42 15.83
C SER A 50 -3.36 11.54 16.84
N THR A 51 -3.63 12.07 18.03
CA THR A 51 -4.51 11.41 19.02
C THR A 51 -5.93 11.22 18.48
N GLU A 52 -6.39 12.17 17.65
CA GLU A 52 -7.71 12.14 17.03
C GLU A 52 -7.83 11.02 15.98
N LEU A 53 -6.78 10.79 15.18
CA LEU A 53 -6.76 9.68 14.22
C LEU A 53 -6.86 8.31 14.88
N LEU A 54 -6.29 8.16 16.09
CA LEU A 54 -6.35 6.91 16.86
C LEU A 54 -7.53 6.84 17.84
N ASN A 55 -8.38 7.87 17.89
CA ASN A 55 -9.51 7.98 18.81
C ASN A 55 -9.11 7.82 20.30
N VAL A 56 -8.04 8.51 20.71
CA VAL A 56 -7.51 8.50 22.09
C VAL A 56 -7.39 9.92 22.66
N GLY A 57 -7.32 10.04 23.99
CA GLY A 57 -7.33 11.34 24.68
C GLY A 57 -5.95 11.96 24.88
N THR A 58 -4.88 11.16 24.89
CA THR A 58 -3.53 11.63 25.28
C THR A 58 -2.41 11.12 24.37
N ASN A 59 -1.30 11.86 24.33
CA ASN A 59 -0.07 11.42 23.64
C ASN A 59 0.55 10.15 24.24
N THR A 60 0.24 9.86 25.51
CA THR A 60 0.65 8.62 26.17
C THR A 60 -0.11 7.44 25.59
N GLU A 61 -1.43 7.51 25.56
CA GLU A 61 -2.29 6.48 24.94
C GLU A 61 -1.95 6.30 23.47
N ARG A 62 -1.77 7.39 22.72
CA ARG A 62 -1.35 7.35 21.32
C ARG A 62 -0.09 6.51 21.10
N ARG A 63 0.94 6.73 21.93
CA ARG A 63 2.18 5.94 21.87
C ARG A 63 1.91 4.48 22.23
N GLN A 64 1.12 4.21 23.27
CA GLN A 64 0.78 2.84 23.66
C GLN A 64 0.04 2.08 22.55
N VAL A 65 -0.87 2.73 21.82
CA VAL A 65 -1.55 2.15 20.66
C VAL A 65 -0.54 1.83 19.56
N ILE A 66 0.34 2.77 19.21
CA ILE A 66 1.36 2.57 18.16
C ILE A 66 2.29 1.42 18.54
N ASP A 67 2.83 1.42 19.76
CA ASP A 67 3.75 0.38 20.25
C ASP A 67 3.05 -1.00 20.31
N PHE A 68 1.76 -1.03 20.67
CA PHE A 68 0.97 -2.27 20.68
C PHE A 68 0.77 -2.86 19.29
N VAL A 69 0.38 -2.02 18.32
CA VAL A 69 0.12 -2.44 16.95
C VAL A 69 1.42 -2.87 16.26
N ARG A 70 2.54 -2.20 16.52
CA ARG A 70 3.88 -2.58 16.03
C ARG A 70 4.45 -3.84 16.71
N GLY A 71 3.79 -4.39 17.73
CA GLY A 71 4.31 -5.52 18.50
C GLY A 71 5.56 -5.18 19.32
N GLU A 72 5.75 -3.90 19.67
CA GLU A 72 6.85 -3.39 20.51
C GLU A 72 6.43 -3.26 21.99
N SER A 73 5.13 -3.36 22.28
CA SER A 73 4.58 -3.33 23.63
C SER A 73 4.75 -4.66 24.37
N SER A 74 5.13 -4.58 25.65
CA SER A 74 5.15 -5.74 26.55
C SER A 74 3.75 -6.25 26.94
N ALA A 75 2.69 -5.54 26.55
CA ALA A 75 1.31 -5.96 26.79
C ALA A 75 0.80 -6.98 25.76
N ARG A 76 1.62 -7.34 24.77
CA ARG A 76 1.26 -8.27 23.68
C ARG A 76 2.35 -9.34 23.52
N ASP A 77 1.99 -10.59 23.80
CA ASP A 77 2.93 -11.73 23.70
C ASP A 77 3.20 -12.18 22.25
N HIS A 78 2.44 -11.63 21.28
CA HIS A 78 2.53 -11.96 19.86
C HIS A 78 2.69 -10.67 19.04
N LYS A 79 3.51 -10.71 17.98
CA LYS A 79 3.72 -9.54 17.11
C LYS A 79 2.65 -9.41 16.02
N LEU A 80 2.10 -10.53 15.57
CA LEU A 80 1.15 -10.64 14.48
C LEU A 80 -0.25 -11.00 15.00
N GLY A 81 -1.28 -10.32 14.50
CA GLY A 81 -2.68 -10.62 14.80
C GLY A 81 -3.10 -11.95 14.23
N ASP A 82 -4.24 -12.50 14.70
CA ASP A 82 -4.76 -13.70 14.10
C ASP A 82 -5.17 -13.46 12.64
N ILE A 83 -4.76 -14.39 11.77
CA ILE A 83 -5.21 -14.44 10.38
C ILE A 83 -6.56 -15.16 10.39
N TYR A 84 -7.62 -14.39 10.27
CA TYR A 84 -8.99 -14.87 10.16
C TYR A 84 -9.48 -14.64 8.73
N HIS A 85 -10.03 -15.68 8.10
CA HIS A 85 -10.53 -15.78 6.69
C HIS A 85 -9.66 -15.26 5.54
N SER A 86 -8.61 -14.49 5.82
CA SER A 86 -7.70 -13.91 4.86
C SER A 86 -6.75 -15.00 4.39
N THR A 87 -7.09 -15.60 3.25
CA THR A 87 -6.17 -16.51 2.56
C THR A 87 -5.01 -15.69 2.00
N PRO A 88 -3.74 -16.00 2.33
CA PRO A 88 -2.61 -15.27 1.78
C PRO A 88 -2.55 -15.35 0.26
N VAL A 89 -1.96 -14.33 -0.37
CA VAL A 89 -1.61 -14.32 -1.79
C VAL A 89 -0.13 -14.07 -1.96
N VAL A 90 0.53 -14.80 -2.85
CA VAL A 90 1.94 -14.59 -3.20
C VAL A 90 2.02 -13.84 -4.52
N VAL A 91 2.85 -12.80 -4.54
CA VAL A 91 3.13 -11.99 -5.72
C VAL A 91 4.62 -12.04 -5.98
N GLY A 92 5.00 -12.39 -7.19
CA GLY A 92 6.38 -12.33 -7.67
C GLY A 92 6.44 -11.59 -8.99
N PRO A 93 7.56 -11.70 -9.73
CA PRO A 93 7.69 -11.14 -11.06
C PRO A 93 6.53 -11.57 -11.98
N PRO A 94 6.04 -10.71 -12.89
CA PRO A 94 4.94 -11.05 -13.78
C PRO A 94 5.27 -12.23 -14.71
N GLU A 95 4.44 -13.27 -14.68
CA GLU A 95 4.65 -14.51 -15.44
C GLU A 95 3.84 -14.58 -16.74
N LEU A 96 2.75 -13.80 -16.87
CA LEU A 96 1.87 -13.87 -18.03
C LEU A 96 2.59 -13.48 -19.32
N GLU A 97 2.27 -14.12 -20.43
CA GLU A 97 2.73 -13.74 -21.77
C GLU A 97 1.57 -13.12 -22.55
N LEU A 98 1.55 -11.80 -22.65
CA LEU A 98 0.55 -11.05 -23.39
C LEU A 98 1.14 -10.52 -24.69
N ALA A 99 0.37 -10.60 -25.78
CA ALA A 99 0.68 -9.93 -27.03
C ALA A 99 0.38 -8.41 -26.94
N ASP A 100 0.92 -7.76 -25.90
CA ASP A 100 0.82 -6.33 -25.64
C ASP A 100 2.23 -5.78 -25.40
N GLU A 101 2.68 -4.87 -26.27
CA GLU A 101 4.03 -4.27 -26.18
C GLU A 101 4.23 -3.49 -24.88
N SER A 102 3.19 -2.85 -24.36
CA SER A 102 3.26 -2.10 -23.10
C SER A 102 3.40 -3.06 -21.92
N TYR A 103 2.74 -4.22 -21.98
CA TYR A 103 2.90 -5.25 -20.94
C TYR A 103 4.30 -5.85 -20.97
N ASN A 104 4.83 -6.10 -22.17
CA ASN A 104 6.19 -6.62 -22.35
C ASN A 104 7.23 -5.62 -21.84
N ALA A 105 7.03 -4.32 -22.06
CA ALA A 105 7.86 -3.27 -21.45
C ALA A 105 7.77 -3.29 -19.92
N TYR A 106 6.56 -3.33 -19.36
CA TYR A 106 6.32 -3.38 -17.90
C TYR A 106 7.00 -4.58 -17.23
N ARG A 107 6.76 -5.81 -17.71
CA ARG A 107 7.32 -7.02 -17.07
C ARG A 107 8.84 -7.13 -17.17
N GLN A 108 9.46 -6.39 -18.09
CA GLN A 108 10.91 -6.35 -18.28
C GLN A 108 11.58 -5.21 -17.49
N ARG A 109 10.80 -4.33 -16.86
CA ARG A 109 11.33 -3.26 -16.00
C ARG A 109 12.16 -3.88 -14.87
N PRO A 110 13.41 -3.46 -14.62
CA PRO A 110 14.30 -4.17 -13.70
C PRO A 110 13.76 -4.38 -12.28
N ASP A 111 13.07 -3.39 -11.72
CA ASP A 111 12.43 -3.47 -10.40
C ASP A 111 11.24 -4.43 -10.40
N VAL A 112 10.47 -4.53 -11.49
CA VAL A 112 9.33 -5.46 -11.61
C VAL A 112 9.79 -6.89 -11.91
N ALA A 113 10.75 -7.03 -12.82
CA ALA A 113 11.29 -8.32 -13.26
C ALA A 113 12.08 -9.03 -12.15
N ASN A 114 12.71 -8.25 -11.25
CA ASN A 114 13.53 -8.77 -10.15
C ASN A 114 12.88 -8.51 -8.78
N ARG A 115 11.60 -8.13 -8.71
CA ARG A 115 10.94 -7.92 -7.41
C ARG A 115 10.94 -9.21 -6.60
N PRO A 116 11.12 -9.12 -5.28
CA PRO A 116 11.02 -10.28 -4.41
C PRO A 116 9.64 -10.92 -4.50
N ARG A 117 9.57 -12.24 -4.21
CA ARG A 117 8.29 -12.87 -3.94
C ARG A 117 7.80 -12.47 -2.55
N VAL A 118 6.64 -11.83 -2.52
CA VAL A 118 6.01 -11.30 -1.30
C VAL A 118 4.68 -12.00 -1.06
N MET A 119 4.48 -12.47 0.16
CA MET A 119 3.20 -12.98 0.63
C MET A 119 2.45 -11.88 1.36
N TYR A 120 1.24 -11.59 0.89
CA TYR A 120 0.34 -10.62 1.50
C TYR A 120 -0.80 -11.31 2.24
N VAL A 121 -1.09 -10.85 3.45
CA VAL A 121 -2.17 -11.38 4.26
C VAL A 121 -2.73 -10.31 5.20
N GLY A 122 -4.05 -10.22 5.30
CA GLY A 122 -4.73 -9.41 6.30
C GLY A 122 -4.73 -10.09 7.68
N ALA A 123 -4.58 -9.30 8.73
CA ALA A 123 -4.70 -9.75 10.11
C ALA A 123 -5.64 -8.87 10.94
N ASN A 124 -6.16 -9.47 12.02
CA ASN A 124 -7.09 -8.82 12.95
C ASN A 124 -6.42 -7.83 13.92
N ASP A 125 -5.12 -7.54 13.78
CA ASP A 125 -4.49 -6.40 14.44
C ASP A 125 -4.66 -5.09 13.66
N GLY A 126 -5.34 -5.13 12.51
CA GLY A 126 -5.71 -3.95 11.75
C GLY A 126 -4.84 -3.69 10.54
N MET A 127 -3.98 -4.64 10.17
CA MET A 127 -2.98 -4.46 9.12
C MET A 127 -3.10 -5.47 7.99
N LEU A 128 -2.69 -5.04 6.80
CA LEU A 128 -2.22 -5.93 5.74
C LEU A 128 -0.72 -6.11 5.94
N HIS A 129 -0.25 -7.34 6.08
CA HIS A 129 1.16 -7.68 6.26
C HIS A 129 1.76 -8.20 4.95
N ALA A 130 3.04 -7.88 4.74
CA ALA A 130 3.85 -8.32 3.62
C ALA A 130 5.07 -9.08 4.13
N PHE A 131 5.20 -10.37 3.77
CA PHE A 131 6.30 -11.23 4.20
C PHE A 131 7.16 -11.66 3.00
N ALA A 132 8.46 -11.75 3.20
CA ALA A 132 9.37 -12.38 2.25
C ALA A 132 9.06 -13.88 2.14
N VAL A 133 8.87 -14.40 0.92
CA VAL A 133 8.64 -15.84 0.69
C VAL A 133 9.95 -16.63 0.63
N GLU A 134 11.02 -15.95 0.23
CA GLU A 134 12.36 -16.50 0.06
C GLU A 134 13.38 -15.48 0.55
N ASP A 135 14.59 -15.94 0.90
CA ASP A 135 15.70 -15.07 1.26
C ASP A 135 15.92 -14.06 0.13
N THR A 136 15.90 -12.77 0.45
CA THR A 136 15.90 -11.73 -0.56
C THR A 136 16.66 -10.49 -0.13
N THR A 137 17.19 -9.78 -1.13
CA THR A 137 17.76 -8.45 -0.95
C THR A 137 16.90 -7.48 -1.73
N ILE A 138 16.42 -6.42 -1.08
CA ILE A 138 15.68 -5.36 -1.76
C ILE A 138 16.63 -4.64 -2.72
N THR A 139 16.27 -4.56 -3.99
CA THR A 139 17.15 -4.04 -5.05
C THR A 139 16.86 -2.60 -5.47
N ALA A 140 15.73 -2.04 -5.02
CA ALA A 140 15.28 -0.71 -5.40
C ALA A 140 14.53 0.01 -4.27
N GLY A 141 14.35 1.32 -4.39
CA GLY A 141 13.63 2.14 -3.42
C GLY A 141 14.45 2.48 -2.16
N PRO A 142 13.82 3.06 -1.13
CA PRO A 142 14.51 3.55 0.07
C PRO A 142 15.11 2.42 0.94
N HIS A 143 14.67 1.18 0.72
CA HIS A 143 15.13 -0.01 1.43
C HIS A 143 16.15 -0.84 0.63
N ALA A 144 16.67 -0.31 -0.49
CA ALA A 144 17.64 -1.01 -1.30
C ALA A 144 18.89 -1.39 -0.49
N GLY A 145 19.27 -2.67 -0.56
CA GLY A 145 20.38 -3.26 0.20
C GLY A 145 19.97 -3.89 1.53
N GLU A 146 18.71 -3.76 1.96
CA GLU A 146 18.21 -4.54 3.10
C GLU A 146 18.01 -6.00 2.69
N GLU A 147 18.44 -6.90 3.58
CA GLU A 147 18.30 -8.35 3.43
C GLU A 147 17.21 -8.85 4.36
N TYR A 148 16.41 -9.80 3.88
CA TYR A 148 15.32 -10.44 4.61
C TYR A 148 15.40 -11.94 4.42
N ASP A 149 15.31 -12.69 5.53
CA ASP A 149 15.18 -14.14 5.48
C ASP A 149 13.74 -14.55 5.12
N ALA A 150 13.57 -15.75 4.57
CA ALA A 150 12.26 -16.31 4.30
C ALA A 150 11.35 -16.29 5.56
N GLY A 151 10.17 -15.67 5.44
CA GLY A 151 9.20 -15.50 6.51
C GLY A 151 9.37 -14.22 7.33
N GLU A 152 10.38 -13.40 7.08
CA GLU A 152 10.48 -12.08 7.71
C GLU A 152 9.48 -11.09 7.10
N GLU A 153 8.98 -10.20 7.96
CA GLU A 153 8.05 -9.14 7.57
C GLU A 153 8.81 -7.99 6.90
N LEU A 154 8.42 -7.66 5.67
CA LEU A 154 8.96 -6.54 4.90
C LEU A 154 8.33 -5.22 5.35
N TRP A 155 6.99 -5.21 5.44
CA TRP A 155 6.21 -4.05 5.85
C TRP A 155 4.78 -4.46 6.21
N ALA A 156 4.09 -3.54 6.88
CA ALA A 156 2.66 -3.64 7.14
C ALA A 156 1.96 -2.32 6.79
N PHE A 157 0.72 -2.43 6.32
CA PHE A 157 -0.12 -1.29 5.98
C PHE A 157 -1.37 -1.26 6.85
N VAL A 158 -1.58 -0.15 7.55
CA VAL A 158 -2.83 0.12 8.28
C VAL A 158 -3.79 0.90 7.37
N PRO A 159 -4.94 0.35 6.99
CA PRO A 159 -5.99 1.11 6.33
C PRO A 159 -6.40 2.33 7.17
N PRO A 160 -6.57 3.54 6.60
CA PRO A 160 -6.98 4.73 7.37
C PRO A 160 -8.27 4.52 8.17
N ILE A 161 -9.20 3.74 7.62
CA ILE A 161 -10.46 3.37 8.27
C ILE A 161 -10.27 2.50 9.53
N MET A 162 -9.11 1.85 9.69
CA MET A 162 -8.74 1.08 10.89
C MET A 162 -8.09 1.94 11.98
N LEU A 163 -7.47 3.08 11.65
CA LEU A 163 -6.75 3.92 12.62
C LEU A 163 -7.56 4.22 13.91
N PRO A 164 -8.82 4.69 13.85
CA PRO A 164 -9.59 5.00 15.06
C PRO A 164 -10.04 3.75 15.85
N ARG A 165 -9.82 2.55 15.30
CA ARG A 165 -10.19 1.27 15.93
C ARG A 165 -9.00 0.55 16.58
N LEU A 166 -7.77 0.98 16.31
CA LEU A 166 -6.56 0.35 16.84
C LEU A 166 -6.54 0.38 18.38
N ALA A 167 -7.03 1.44 19.02
CA ALA A 167 -7.08 1.50 20.48
C ALA A 167 -7.99 0.42 21.10
N ALA A 168 -9.08 0.04 20.41
CA ALA A 168 -9.99 -0.98 20.90
C ALA A 168 -9.37 -2.39 20.91
N SER A 169 -8.40 -2.66 20.01
CA SER A 169 -7.73 -3.96 19.94
C SER A 169 -6.82 -4.26 21.12
N MET A 170 -6.40 -3.22 21.85
CA MET A 170 -5.63 -3.38 23.09
C MET A 170 -6.44 -4.01 24.22
N SER A 171 -7.78 -3.89 24.19
CA SER A 171 -8.66 -4.31 25.28
C SER A 171 -9.52 -5.52 24.95
N ALA A 172 -9.80 -5.76 23.67
CA ALA A 172 -10.64 -6.86 23.23
C ALA A 172 -10.26 -7.29 21.80
N HIS A 173 -10.52 -8.56 21.49
CA HIS A 173 -10.39 -9.07 20.12
C HIS A 173 -11.28 -8.26 19.17
N GLN A 174 -10.74 -7.91 18.00
CA GLN A 174 -11.42 -7.14 16.98
C GLN A 174 -11.34 -7.89 15.65
N PHE A 175 -12.44 -7.90 14.91
CA PHE A 175 -12.37 -8.19 13.48
C PHE A 175 -11.94 -6.93 12.74
N MET A 176 -10.88 -7.04 11.94
CA MET A 176 -10.32 -5.92 11.18
C MET A 176 -10.00 -6.31 9.73
N VAL A 177 -8.73 -6.54 9.36
CA VAL A 177 -8.37 -6.84 7.98
C VAL A 177 -8.53 -8.36 7.75
N ASP A 178 -9.76 -8.80 7.50
CA ASP A 178 -10.15 -10.23 7.42
C ASP A 178 -10.34 -10.72 5.96
N GLY A 179 -10.34 -9.83 4.96
CA GLY A 179 -10.58 -10.18 3.57
C GLY A 179 -9.37 -10.81 2.87
N LYS A 180 -9.62 -11.87 2.10
CA LYS A 180 -8.64 -12.45 1.15
C LYS A 180 -8.16 -11.37 0.18
N PRO A 181 -6.84 -11.06 0.13
CA PRO A 181 -6.29 -10.19 -0.88
C PRO A 181 -6.34 -10.84 -2.28
N VAL A 182 -6.51 -10.02 -3.30
CA VAL A 182 -6.52 -10.40 -4.72
C VAL A 182 -5.54 -9.48 -5.44
N VAL A 183 -4.69 -10.04 -6.28
CA VAL A 183 -3.66 -9.29 -7.00
C VAL A 183 -3.83 -9.48 -8.49
N GLN A 184 -3.68 -8.39 -9.25
CA GLN A 184 -3.74 -8.42 -10.70
C GLN A 184 -2.91 -7.29 -11.32
N ASP A 185 -2.30 -7.56 -12.47
CA ASP A 185 -1.70 -6.52 -13.30
C ASP A 185 -2.79 -5.77 -14.07
N VAL A 186 -2.91 -4.47 -13.82
CA VAL A 186 -3.98 -3.60 -14.33
C VAL A 186 -3.36 -2.49 -15.17
N PHE A 187 -3.97 -2.21 -16.33
CA PHE A 187 -3.64 -1.06 -17.15
C PHE A 187 -4.48 0.14 -16.72
N PHE A 188 -3.86 1.26 -16.33
CA PHE A 188 -4.61 2.39 -15.80
C PHE A 188 -5.31 3.20 -16.90
N ARG A 189 -4.62 3.53 -18.00
CA ARG A 189 -5.24 4.28 -19.09
C ARG A 189 -4.63 3.96 -20.45
N LYS A 190 -5.39 3.26 -21.30
CA LYS A 190 -4.98 2.94 -22.67
C LYS A 190 -5.67 3.83 -23.70
N LEU A 191 -4.92 4.65 -24.43
CA LEU A 191 -5.43 5.36 -25.60
C LEU A 191 -5.15 4.56 -26.89
N PRO A 192 -6.04 4.62 -27.91
CA PRO A 192 -5.82 3.93 -29.17
C PRO A 192 -4.49 4.34 -29.84
N GLY A 193 -3.67 3.35 -30.19
CA GLY A 193 -2.38 3.56 -30.86
C GLY A 193 -1.24 4.03 -29.95
N GLN A 194 -1.47 4.17 -28.65
CA GLN A 194 -0.42 4.49 -27.68
C GLN A 194 0.23 3.21 -27.15
N ILE A 195 1.55 3.17 -27.19
CA ILE A 195 2.39 2.18 -26.48
C ILE A 195 2.96 2.91 -25.28
N HIS A 196 2.77 2.36 -24.09
CA HIS A 196 3.28 2.94 -22.86
C HIS A 196 4.67 2.38 -22.56
N ALA A 197 5.55 3.25 -22.08
CA ALA A 197 6.87 2.84 -21.60
C ALA A 197 6.73 2.00 -20.31
N ALA A 198 7.80 1.31 -19.92
CA ALA A 198 7.79 0.43 -18.74
C ALA A 198 7.46 1.16 -17.43
N ASP A 199 7.86 2.44 -17.32
CA ASP A 199 7.72 3.32 -16.17
C ASP A 199 6.61 4.37 -16.33
N ASP A 200 5.74 4.19 -17.32
CA ASP A 200 4.64 5.12 -17.56
C ASP A 200 3.58 5.03 -16.44
N PRO A 201 3.26 6.14 -15.74
CA PRO A 201 2.28 6.15 -14.66
C PRO A 201 0.86 5.77 -15.11
N GLU A 202 0.55 5.91 -16.40
CA GLU A 202 -0.73 5.48 -16.98
C GLU A 202 -0.71 4.02 -17.51
N GLY A 203 0.45 3.37 -17.45
CA GLY A 203 0.70 2.02 -17.96
C GLY A 203 0.19 0.90 -17.06
N TYR A 204 0.91 -0.24 -17.08
CA TYR A 204 0.61 -1.38 -16.23
C TYR A 204 1.13 -1.19 -14.81
N HIS A 205 0.35 -1.66 -13.84
CA HIS A 205 0.69 -1.71 -12.42
C HIS A 205 0.18 -3.02 -11.81
N THR A 206 0.89 -3.59 -10.84
CA THR A 206 0.41 -4.71 -10.05
C THR A 206 -0.41 -4.18 -8.88
N ILE A 207 -1.72 -4.41 -8.92
CA ILE A 207 -2.66 -3.90 -7.92
C ILE A 207 -3.07 -5.01 -6.98
N LEU A 208 -2.87 -4.77 -5.68
CA LEU A 208 -3.37 -5.59 -4.59
C LEU A 208 -4.65 -4.99 -4.03
N LEU A 209 -5.77 -5.69 -4.20
CA LEU A 209 -7.07 -5.36 -3.62
C LEU A 209 -7.33 -6.25 -2.39
N PHE A 210 -7.73 -5.67 -1.28
CA PHE A 210 -8.15 -6.43 -0.10
C PHE A 210 -9.36 -5.79 0.56
N GLY A 211 -10.11 -6.60 1.32
CA GLY A 211 -11.32 -6.18 2.01
C GLY A 211 -11.23 -6.38 3.51
N LEU A 212 -12.16 -5.79 4.23
CA LEU A 212 -12.21 -5.89 5.69
C LEU A 212 -13.19 -6.95 6.20
N ARG A 213 -14.15 -7.39 5.37
CA ARG A 213 -15.20 -8.36 5.74
C ARG A 213 -15.87 -8.00 7.09
N GLY A 214 -15.73 -8.85 8.12
CA GLY A 214 -16.30 -8.60 9.44
C GLY A 214 -15.72 -7.36 10.13
N GLY A 215 -14.58 -6.87 9.68
CA GLY A 215 -13.95 -5.64 10.16
C GLY A 215 -14.40 -4.36 9.49
N GLY A 216 -15.24 -4.37 8.44
CA GLY A 216 -15.81 -3.14 7.90
C GLY A 216 -16.29 -3.23 6.46
N ASN A 217 -16.93 -2.15 6.01
CA ASN A 217 -17.57 -2.05 4.70
C ASN A 217 -16.69 -1.28 3.71
N ALA A 218 -15.44 -1.70 3.53
CA ALA A 218 -14.53 -1.10 2.57
C ALA A 218 -13.64 -2.14 1.88
N TYR A 219 -13.25 -1.80 0.66
CA TYR A 219 -12.15 -2.41 -0.08
C TYR A 219 -11.08 -1.35 -0.28
N LEU A 220 -9.82 -1.76 -0.21
CA LEU A 220 -8.67 -0.90 -0.44
C LEU A 220 -7.78 -1.55 -1.49
N ALA A 221 -7.19 -0.70 -2.34
CA ALA A 221 -6.24 -1.12 -3.37
C ALA A 221 -4.89 -0.46 -3.10
N LEU A 222 -3.82 -1.23 -3.23
CA LEU A 222 -2.43 -0.79 -3.17
C LEU A 222 -1.74 -1.12 -4.48
N ASP A 223 -0.95 -0.18 -4.98
CA ASP A 223 0.03 -0.46 -6.02
C ASP A 223 1.27 -1.10 -5.38
N VAL A 224 1.58 -2.33 -5.79
CA VAL A 224 2.69 -3.15 -5.29
C VAL A 224 3.64 -3.56 -6.41
N SER A 225 3.69 -2.74 -7.48
CA SER A 225 4.51 -2.95 -8.67
C SER A 225 5.99 -3.12 -8.38
#